data_AF-A0A2P4PVH5-F1
#
_entry.id   AF-A0A2P4PVH5-F1
#
_cell.length_a   1.000
_cell.length_b   1.000
_cell.length_c   1.000
_cell.angle_alpha   90.00
_cell.angle_beta   90.00
_cell.angle_gamma   90.00
#
_symmetry.space_group_name_H-M   'P 1'
#
loop_
_entity.id
_entity.type
_entity.pdbx_description
1 polymer ?
#
loop_
_entity_poly.entity_id
_entity_poly.type
_entity_poly.pdbx_seq_one_letter_code
_entity_poly.pdbx_strand_id
1 'polypeptide(L)'
;MRILTKIIACTTDNASNNDTLMKSLESVCQERSIDFTTKNNYVRCLAHIINLAAQAALSSLKVGYVENENVLLNDTNEITEVIPKLHKLIIKIHASPKN
;
A
#
# COMPACT_ATOMS: atom_id res chain seq x y z
N MET A 1 3.31 -34.33 -8.46
CA MET A 1 3.29 -33.05 -7.73
C MET A 1 1.90 -32.42 -7.87
N ARG A 2 1.00 -32.61 -6.89
CA ARG A 2 -0.44 -32.23 -6.98
C ARG A 2 -0.79 -30.87 -6.38
N ILE A 3 0.17 -30.17 -5.75
CA ILE A 3 -0.11 -28.95 -5.01
C ILE A 3 -0.21 -27.71 -5.89
N LEU A 4 0.63 -27.61 -6.93
CA LEU A 4 0.67 -26.45 -7.82
C LEU A 4 -0.66 -26.20 -8.53
N THR A 5 -1.35 -27.27 -8.96
CA THR A 5 -2.68 -27.19 -9.59
C THR A 5 -3.80 -26.82 -8.62
N LYS A 6 -3.50 -26.68 -7.31
CA LYS A 6 -4.46 -26.28 -6.27
C LYS A 6 -4.21 -24.85 -5.78
N ILE A 7 -3.14 -24.20 -6.22
CA ILE A 7 -2.85 -22.81 -5.86
C ILE A 7 -3.72 -21.93 -6.75
N ILE A 8 -4.72 -21.28 -6.15
CA ILE A 8 -5.58 -20.31 -6.85
C ILE A 8 -4.89 -18.95 -6.87
N ALA A 9 -4.41 -18.49 -5.72
CA ALA A 9 -3.68 -17.23 -5.59
C ALA A 9 -2.73 -17.26 -4.39
N CYS A 10 -1.75 -16.37 -4.41
CA CYS A 10 -0.83 -16.10 -3.32
C CYS A 10 -1.00 -14.66 -2.83
N THR A 11 -0.94 -14.48 -1.51
CA THR A 11 -0.86 -13.15 -0.89
C THR A 11 0.35 -13.11 0.02
N THR A 12 1.21 -12.12 -0.18
CA THR A 12 2.45 -11.94 0.60
C THR A 12 2.55 -10.50 1.08
N ASP A 13 3.46 -10.23 2.01
CA ASP A 13 3.84 -8.85 2.29
C ASP A 13 4.48 -8.18 1.05
N ASN A 14 4.71 -6.87 1.13
CA ASN A 14 5.19 -6.07 0.01
C ASN A 14 6.73 -6.06 -0.12
N ALA A 15 7.45 -6.94 0.57
CA ALA A 15 8.89 -7.03 0.43
C ALA A 15 9.27 -7.44 -1.00
N SER A 16 10.32 -6.81 -1.54
CA SER A 16 10.73 -7.01 -2.94
C SER A 16 11.18 -8.45 -3.25
N ASN A 17 11.62 -9.20 -2.25
CA ASN A 17 11.98 -10.61 -2.42
C ASN A 17 10.76 -11.50 -2.74
N ASN A 18 9.55 -11.12 -2.33
CA ASN A 18 8.33 -11.83 -2.70
C ASN A 18 8.03 -11.70 -4.18
N ASP A 19 8.42 -10.60 -4.82
CA ASP A 19 8.28 -10.44 -6.27
C ASP A 19 9.16 -11.43 -7.03
N THR A 20 10.38 -11.65 -6.53
CA THR A 20 11.28 -12.68 -7.06
C THR A 20 10.69 -14.08 -6.86
N LEU A 21 10.18 -14.38 -5.66
CA LEU A 21 9.54 -15.66 -5.35
C LEU A 21 8.36 -15.94 -6.30
N MET A 22 7.48 -14.96 -6.51
CA MET A 22 6.30 -15.12 -7.36
C MET A 22 6.66 -15.27 -8.84
N LYS A 23 7.71 -14.60 -9.33
CA LYS A 23 8.24 -14.82 -10.68
C LYS A 23 8.78 -16.25 -10.85
N SER A 24 9.53 -16.76 -9.86
CA SER A 24 10.02 -18.13 -9.90
C SER A 24 8.87 -19.15 -9.85
N LEU A 25 7.83 -18.90 -9.05
CA LEU A 25 6.64 -19.75 -9.00
C LEU A 25 5.88 -19.74 -10.34
N GLU A 26 5.71 -18.58 -10.95
CA GLU A 26 5.12 -18.43 -12.29
C GLU A 26 5.89 -19.25 -13.34
N SER A 27 7.23 -19.16 -13.38
CA SER A 27 8.04 -19.97 -14.30
C SER A 27 7.83 -21.48 -14.10
N VAL A 28 7.84 -21.96 -12.85
CA VAL A 28 7.61 -23.39 -12.54
C VAL A 28 6.20 -23.84 -12.95
N CYS A 29 5.19 -22.99 -12.79
CA CYS A 29 3.83 -23.27 -13.23
C CYS A 29 3.71 -23.33 -14.75
N GLN A 30 4.32 -22.38 -15.46
CA GLN A 30 4.32 -22.33 -16.93
C GLN A 30 5.02 -23.53 -17.56
N GLU A 31 6.18 -23.94 -17.03
CA GLU A 31 6.89 -25.17 -17.44
C GLU A 31 6.04 -26.44 -17.31
N ARG A 32 5.04 -26.42 -16.41
CA ARG A 32 4.12 -27.52 -16.15
C ARG A 32 2.74 -27.33 -16.78
N SER A 33 2.60 -26.33 -17.66
CA SER A 33 1.33 -25.97 -18.31
C SER A 33 0.19 -25.67 -17.32
N ILE A 34 0.52 -25.05 -16.18
CA ILE A 34 -0.44 -24.58 -15.18
C ILE A 34 -0.69 -23.09 -15.43
N ASP A 35 -1.97 -22.71 -15.57
CA ASP A 35 -2.38 -21.31 -15.72
C ASP A 35 -2.26 -20.57 -14.39
N PHE A 36 -1.08 -20.02 -14.17
CA PHE A 36 -0.75 -19.18 -13.03
C PHE A 36 0.17 -18.06 -13.51
N THR A 37 -0.23 -16.82 -13.28
CA THR A 37 0.61 -15.65 -13.58
C THR A 37 0.70 -14.74 -12.37
N THR A 38 1.83 -14.05 -12.20
CA THR A 38 1.97 -13.03 -11.16
C THR A 38 0.92 -11.92 -11.29
N LYS A 39 0.42 -11.66 -12.51
CA LYS A 39 -0.62 -10.67 -12.74
C LYS A 39 -2.00 -11.08 -12.21
N ASN A 40 -2.38 -12.35 -12.39
CA ASN A 40 -3.75 -12.80 -12.09
C ASN A 40 -3.86 -13.53 -10.74
N ASN A 41 -2.77 -14.09 -10.24
CA ASN A 41 -2.78 -14.99 -9.10
C ASN A 41 -1.92 -14.50 -7.93
N TYR A 42 -1.34 -13.30 -8.00
CA TYR A 42 -0.58 -12.73 -6.90
C TYR A 42 -1.13 -11.36 -6.50
N VAL A 43 -1.46 -11.23 -5.22
CA VAL A 43 -1.93 -9.99 -4.60
C VAL A 43 -0.98 -9.62 -3.47
N ARG A 44 -0.55 -8.36 -3.39
CA ARG A 44 0.27 -7.89 -2.28
C ARG A 44 -0.58 -7.56 -1.05
N CYS A 45 0.01 -7.57 0.13
CA CYS A 45 -0.68 -7.29 1.38
C CYS A 45 -1.35 -5.91 1.38
N LEU A 46 -2.68 -5.89 1.44
CA LEU A 46 -3.49 -4.67 1.45
C LEU A 46 -3.15 -3.76 2.63
N ALA A 47 -2.91 -4.31 3.82
CA ALA A 47 -2.56 -3.52 5.00
C ALA A 47 -1.27 -2.72 4.77
N HIS A 48 -0.27 -3.31 4.11
CA HIS A 48 0.96 -2.60 3.78
C HIS A 48 0.73 -1.52 2.72
N ILE A 49 -0.10 -1.77 1.71
CA ILE A 49 -0.48 -0.77 0.70
C ILE A 49 -1.17 0.43 1.36
N ILE A 50 -2.10 0.19 2.29
CA ILE A 50 -2.77 1.27 3.04
C ILE A 50 -1.77 2.10 3.84
N ASN A 51 -0.83 1.45 4.52
CA ASN A 51 0.22 2.15 5.26
C ASN A 51 1.09 3.03 4.35
N LEU A 52 1.53 2.53 3.19
CA LEU A 52 2.28 3.33 2.21
C LEU A 52 1.46 4.51 1.67
N ALA A 53 0.18 4.29 1.36
CA ALA A 53 -0.70 5.35 0.88
C ALA A 53 -0.90 6.46 1.94
N ALA A 54 -1.08 6.08 3.20
CA ALA A 54 -1.21 7.02 4.31
C ALA A 54 0.08 7.84 4.50
N GLN A 55 1.26 7.18 4.47
CA GLN A 55 2.55 7.86 4.55
C GLN A 55 2.75 8.84 3.38
N ALA A 56 2.42 8.44 2.15
CA ALA A 56 2.53 9.31 0.99
C ALA A 56 1.60 10.54 1.09
N ALA A 57 0.39 10.35 1.63
CA ALA A 57 -0.56 11.44 1.87
C ALA A 57 -0.02 12.43 2.92
N LEU A 58 0.52 11.92 4.04
CA LEU A 58 1.12 12.75 5.10
C LEU A 58 2.34 13.52 4.60
N SER A 59 3.24 12.87 3.86
CA SER A 59 4.40 13.54 3.24
C SER A 59 3.97 14.66 2.28
N SER A 60 2.90 14.45 1.51
CA SER A 60 2.37 15.47 0.60
C SER A 60 1.78 16.68 1.32
N LEU A 61 1.33 16.51 2.57
CA LEU A 61 0.86 17.59 3.42
C LEU A 61 2.01 18.40 4.04
N LYS A 62 3.27 17.98 3.84
CA LYS A 62 4.48 18.53 4.47
C LYS A 62 4.40 18.52 6.00
N VAL A 63 3.70 17.56 6.57
CA VAL A 63 3.70 17.37 8.03
C VAL A 63 5.11 16.97 8.41
N GLY A 64 5.80 17.80 9.19
CA GLY A 64 7.12 17.47 9.71
C GLY A 64 7.07 16.18 10.53
N TYR A 65 8.20 15.49 10.68
CA TYR A 65 8.28 14.45 11.70
C TYR A 65 8.17 15.10 13.07
N VAL A 66 7.25 14.62 13.90
CA VAL A 66 6.98 15.17 15.24
C VAL A 66 7.41 14.13 16.26
N GLU A 67 8.47 14.43 17.01
CA GLU A 67 9.01 13.54 18.04
C GLU A 67 8.05 13.36 19.23
N ASN A 68 7.28 14.40 19.58
CA ASN A 68 6.20 14.31 20.58
C ASN A 68 5.13 15.40 20.39
N GLU A 69 3.93 15.17 20.94
CA GLU A 69 2.76 16.06 20.84
C GLU A 69 3.00 17.47 21.45
N ASN A 70 3.85 17.60 22.47
CA ASN A 70 4.12 18.87 23.15
C ASN A 70 4.92 19.86 22.28
N VAL A 71 5.73 19.36 21.34
CA VAL A 71 6.48 20.21 20.39
C VAL A 71 5.53 20.87 19.39
N LEU A 72 4.44 20.19 19.00
CA LEU A 72 3.47 20.66 18.02
C LEU A 72 2.67 21.89 18.52
N LEU A 73 2.31 21.91 19.79
CA LEU A 73 1.49 22.98 20.39
C LEU A 73 2.22 24.33 20.46
N ASN A 74 3.54 24.35 20.31
CA ASN A 74 4.35 25.56 20.37
C ASN A 74 4.57 26.21 19.00
N ASP A 75 4.28 25.51 17.90
CA ASP A 75 4.38 26.06 16.54
C ASP A 75 2.98 26.30 15.94
N THR A 76 2.33 27.35 16.43
CA THR A 76 0.98 27.76 16.00
C THR A 76 0.88 27.99 14.50
N ASN A 77 1.99 28.32 13.82
CA ASN A 77 1.99 28.65 12.40
C ASN A 77 1.81 27.38 11.54
N GLU A 78 2.47 26.28 11.91
CA GLU A 78 2.31 24.98 11.25
C GLU A 78 0.87 24.45 11.38
N ILE A 79 0.27 24.57 12.58
CA ILE A 79 -1.10 24.14 12.85
C ILE A 79 -2.10 24.89 11.95
N THR A 80 -1.95 26.22 11.79
CA THR A 80 -2.82 27.02 10.91
C THR A 80 -2.75 26.62 9.44
N GLU A 81 -1.63 26.03 8.98
CA GLU A 81 -1.50 25.60 7.59
C GLU A 81 -1.97 24.17 7.34
N VAL A 82 -1.76 23.26 8.29
CA VAL A 82 -2.04 21.82 8.11
C VAL A 82 -3.54 21.52 8.20
N ILE A 83 -4.26 22.16 9.13
CA ILE A 83 -5.71 21.93 9.33
C ILE A 83 -6.52 22.19 8.04
N PRO A 84 -6.37 23.33 7.34
CA PRO A 84 -7.08 23.56 6.08
C PRO A 84 -6.72 22.55 4.98
N LYS A 85 -5.47 22.07 4.93
CA LYS A 85 -5.03 21.07 3.95
C LYS A 85 -5.69 19.71 4.22
N LEU A 86 -5.78 19.28 5.48
CA LEU A 86 -6.51 18.07 5.89
C LEU A 86 -8.01 18.16 5.57
N HIS A 87 -8.65 19.30 5.88
CA HIS A 87 -10.06 19.51 5.56
C HIS A 87 -10.33 19.41 4.06
N LYS A 88 -9.47 20.02 3.22
CA LYS A 88 -9.55 19.90 1.76
C LYS A 88 -9.39 18.45 1.29
N LEU A 89 -8.50 17.68 1.91
CA LEU A 89 -8.31 16.27 1.59
C LEU A 89 -9.58 15.44 1.91
N ILE A 90 -10.17 15.66 3.09
CA ILE A 90 -11.41 14.98 3.51
C ILE A 90 -12.56 15.28 2.53
N ILE A 91 -12.74 16.55 2.16
CA ILE A 91 -13.77 16.95 1.18
C ILE A 91 -13.53 16.24 -0.15
N LYS A 92 -12.28 16.16 -0.63
CA LYS A 92 -11.95 15.43 -1.86
C LYS A 92 -12.25 13.94 -1.75
N ILE A 93 -11.89 13.29 -0.64
CA ILE A 93 -12.18 11.86 -0.41
C ILE A 93 -13.70 11.62 -0.43
N HIS A 94 -14.49 12.49 0.19
CA HIS A 94 -15.96 12.37 0.16
C HIS A 94 -16.56 12.63 -1.23
N ALA A 95 -15.97 13.53 -2.01
CA ALA A 95 -16.42 13.83 -3.37
C ALA A 95 -15.96 12.77 -4.39
N SER A 96 -14.98 11.93 -4.05
CA SER A 96 -14.51 10.86 -4.93
C SER A 96 -15.64 9.87 -5.23
N PRO A 97 -15.76 9.41 -6.48
CA PRO A 97 -16.75 8.39 -6.86
C PRO A 97 -16.58 7.15 -5.98
N LYS A 98 -17.68 6.74 -5.35
CA LYS A 98 -17.77 5.42 -4.72
C LYS A 98 -18.23 4.45 -5.81
N ASN A 99 -17.27 3.79 -6.44
CA ASN A 99 -17.53 2.70 -7.38
C ASN A 99 -18.09 1.49 -6.65
#